data_AF-A0A8T7L764-F1
#
_entry.id   AF-A0A8T7L764-F1
#
_cell.length_a   1.000
_cell.length_b   1.000
_cell.length_c   1.000
_cell.angle_alpha   90.00
_cell.angle_beta   90.00
_cell.angle_gamma   90.00
#
_symmetry.space_group_name_H-M   'P 1'
#
loop_
_entity.id
_entity.type
_entity.pdbx_description
1 polymer ?
#
loop_
_entity_poly.entity_id
_entity_poly.type
_entity_poly.pdbx_seq_one_letter_code
_entity_poly.pdbx_strand_id
1 'polypeptide(L)'
;MRRTVGIALAIIAGVALVGAVLLAQERVARCAAVPLIAGDLLDDPDFAALTAGGPGGVLLPSGWSARATGVQVGKFTVSGTGHSFQLLGIANHLRTPAVSIRPGAAYCATAQALADSSSATRVRLSFHWLDAAGNELQVDRSAWQEVRRWNGPGDAGGWSVVGGGFIAPPDAARLAVTFQPASDDRVYLDVINIRSGRFPAAIGTPPAGEERMSPVSVRPWPNGAHAALSFSFDWETAMGGLIHSRSVDDPNSDQDPVLRGMRMREGITTTLDIFRPYGIRATYYATGYNFLPGNTEQRRFMGDPTFAWASRDNRWQTDAWQRQPWFSPDPYGTVQSDPAWYFGDLVPLVRREGHDIQSHTFSHLYGGLASADEWRSDLAEWRAVATEHGVAPARSLAFPWSGSAGMTYANWQALAEAGITSVTRTNWNPRQPQYHLVTAEEPHCRPVPGHEMILACPDFYLTENSAADAPAMIDRVIATGGMLDLWAHTEEVVTPGQIAAWSQVVRYAAERRGAGDLWIAPLAEIAERQQAVAMVEITVEDREPGTWNLEGETGRRGDGETGADPVRLRITNGSTIDLAALTLDLPFQVLRAVGAVDDRPFLLHGSVLILDLAAGETVEVLVWPA
;
A
#
# COMPACT_ATOMS: atom_id res chain seq x y z
N MET A 1 -31.80 -50.19 -48.00
CA MET A 1 -32.02 -48.75 -47.73
C MET A 1 -32.30 -48.43 -46.25
N ARG A 2 -33.28 -49.03 -45.57
CA ARG A 2 -33.62 -48.66 -44.18
C ARG A 2 -32.48 -48.81 -43.15
N ARG A 3 -31.67 -49.88 -43.24
CA ARG A 3 -30.51 -50.08 -42.33
C ARG A 3 -29.37 -49.08 -42.55
N THR A 4 -29.06 -48.76 -43.81
CA THR A 4 -28.00 -47.80 -44.16
C THR A 4 -28.36 -46.37 -43.76
N VAL A 5 -29.63 -45.98 -43.89
CA VAL A 5 -30.13 -44.69 -43.40
C VAL A 5 -30.10 -44.61 -41.87
N GLY A 6 -30.44 -45.69 -41.17
CA GLY A 6 -30.37 -45.74 -39.70
C GLY A 6 -28.94 -45.61 -39.15
N ILE A 7 -27.95 -46.24 -39.79
CA ILE A 7 -26.53 -46.12 -39.41
C ILE A 7 -26.01 -44.70 -39.69
N ALA A 8 -26.35 -44.12 -40.85
CA ALA A 8 -25.95 -42.75 -41.17
C ALA A 8 -26.53 -41.72 -40.19
N LEU A 9 -27.81 -41.85 -39.81
CA LEU A 9 -28.44 -40.98 -38.81
C LEU A 9 -27.81 -41.15 -37.42
N ALA A 10 -27.47 -42.37 -37.01
CA ALA A 10 -26.78 -42.61 -35.74
C ALA A 10 -25.36 -41.98 -35.72
N ILE A 11 -24.62 -42.04 -36.83
CA ILE A 11 -23.31 -41.40 -36.96
C ILE A 11 -23.44 -39.87 -36.91
N ILE A 12 -24.41 -39.28 -37.62
CA ILE A 12 -24.66 -37.84 -37.60
C ILE A 12 -25.04 -37.38 -36.19
N ALA A 13 -25.91 -38.11 -35.50
CA ALA A 13 -26.29 -37.81 -34.13
C ALA A 13 -25.09 -37.94 -33.17
N GLY A 14 -24.23 -38.94 -33.36
CA GLY A 14 -23.00 -39.11 -32.58
C GLY A 14 -22.00 -37.96 -32.79
N VAL A 15 -21.77 -37.54 -34.03
CA VAL A 15 -20.88 -36.41 -34.35
C VAL A 15 -21.44 -35.10 -33.81
N ALA A 16 -22.76 -34.86 -33.92
CA ALA A 16 -23.41 -33.68 -33.37
C ALA A 16 -23.30 -33.63 -31.84
N LEU A 17 -23.45 -34.77 -31.16
CA LEU A 17 -23.31 -34.87 -29.70
C LEU A 17 -21.87 -34.58 -29.26
N VAL A 18 -20.86 -35.16 -29.93
CA VAL A 18 -19.45 -34.89 -29.64
C VAL A 18 -19.12 -33.41 -29.89
N GLY A 19 -19.61 -32.83 -30.99
CA GLY A 19 -19.44 -31.41 -31.27
C GLY A 19 -20.06 -30.50 -30.20
N ALA A 20 -21.26 -30.84 -29.73
CA ALA A 20 -21.93 -30.11 -28.64
C ALA A 20 -21.16 -30.22 -27.31
N VAL A 21 -20.62 -31.39 -26.99
CA VAL A 21 -19.80 -31.60 -25.78
C VAL A 21 -18.50 -30.80 -25.85
N LEU A 22 -17.82 -30.79 -27.00
CA LEU A 22 -16.60 -30.01 -27.18
C LEU A 22 -16.87 -28.51 -27.09
N LEU A 23 -17.95 -28.02 -27.70
CA LEU A 23 -18.38 -26.62 -27.60
C LEU A 23 -18.72 -26.24 -26.15
N ALA A 24 -19.41 -27.12 -25.42
CA ALA A 24 -19.72 -26.91 -24.01
C ALA A 24 -18.43 -26.85 -23.17
N GLN A 25 -17.48 -27.76 -23.38
CA GLN A 25 -16.19 -27.76 -22.70
C GLN A 25 -15.38 -26.50 -23.00
N GLU A 26 -15.35 -26.05 -24.26
CA GLU A 26 -14.66 -24.82 -24.67
C GLU A 26 -15.29 -23.59 -23.99
N ARG A 27 -16.62 -23.53 -23.89
CA ARG A 27 -17.32 -22.43 -23.21
C ARG A 27 -17.07 -22.44 -21.71
N VAL A 28 -17.12 -23.60 -21.04
CA VAL A 28 -16.73 -23.75 -19.61
C VAL A 28 -15.28 -23.33 -19.39
N ALA A 29 -14.37 -23.71 -20.30
CA ALA A 29 -12.97 -23.33 -20.24
C ALA A 29 -12.73 -21.83 -20.43
N ARG A 30 -13.72 -21.08 -20.94
CA ARG A 30 -13.68 -19.62 -21.14
C ARG A 30 -14.62 -18.84 -20.21
N CYS A 31 -15.13 -19.49 -19.15
CA CYS A 31 -16.11 -18.89 -18.24
C CYS A 31 -17.39 -18.36 -18.93
N ALA A 32 -17.73 -18.90 -20.10
CA ALA A 32 -18.92 -18.53 -20.85
C ALA A 32 -20.10 -19.40 -20.44
N ALA A 33 -21.29 -18.80 -20.38
CA ALA A 33 -22.53 -19.53 -20.09
C ALA A 33 -22.70 -20.74 -21.03
N VAL A 34 -23.03 -21.91 -20.49
CA VAL A 34 -23.38 -23.10 -21.27
C VAL A 34 -24.87 -23.38 -21.08
N PRO A 35 -25.70 -23.01 -22.08
CA PRO A 35 -27.14 -23.21 -21.98
C PRO A 35 -27.47 -24.66 -21.60
N LEU A 36 -28.38 -24.83 -20.63
CA LEU A 36 -28.95 -26.12 -20.21
C LEU A 36 -28.01 -27.11 -19.48
N ILE A 37 -26.72 -26.78 -19.28
CA ILE A 37 -25.73 -27.73 -18.71
C ILE A 37 -25.02 -27.14 -17.47
N ALA A 38 -24.64 -25.87 -17.50
CA ALA A 38 -23.99 -25.20 -16.38
C ALA A 38 -24.41 -23.73 -16.38
N GLY A 39 -25.31 -23.37 -15.46
CA GLY A 39 -25.79 -22.01 -15.25
C GLY A 39 -24.91 -21.21 -14.29
N ASP A 40 -25.29 -19.96 -14.07
CA ASP A 40 -24.71 -19.12 -13.04
C ASP A 40 -25.01 -19.68 -11.66
N LEU A 41 -23.99 -19.72 -10.81
CA LEU A 41 -24.08 -20.13 -9.40
C LEU A 41 -24.56 -18.99 -8.50
N LEU A 42 -24.44 -17.76 -9.01
CA LEU A 42 -24.89 -16.55 -8.37
C LEU A 42 -26.25 -16.17 -8.95
N ASP A 43 -27.24 -15.98 -8.10
CA ASP A 43 -28.55 -15.48 -8.50
C ASP A 43 -28.45 -14.01 -8.95
N ASP A 44 -29.35 -13.61 -9.87
CA ASP A 44 -29.46 -12.21 -10.28
C ASP A 44 -29.77 -11.32 -9.06
N PRO A 45 -29.09 -10.16 -8.90
CA PRO A 45 -29.35 -9.29 -7.77
C PRO A 45 -30.78 -8.73 -7.80
N ASP A 46 -31.52 -8.90 -6.70
CA ASP A 46 -32.83 -8.26 -6.53
C ASP A 46 -32.68 -6.79 -6.12
N PHE A 47 -32.68 -5.91 -7.11
CA PHE A 47 -32.59 -4.46 -6.90
C PHE A 47 -33.89 -3.83 -6.36
N ALA A 48 -35.00 -4.57 -6.29
CA ALA A 48 -36.24 -4.08 -5.69
C ALA A 48 -36.26 -4.28 -4.16
N ALA A 49 -35.52 -5.26 -3.65
CA ALA A 49 -35.42 -5.58 -2.23
C ALA A 49 -34.02 -5.27 -1.66
N LEU A 50 -33.78 -4.00 -1.36
CA LEU A 50 -32.51 -3.55 -0.76
C LEU A 50 -32.53 -3.68 0.77
N THR A 51 -31.42 -4.17 1.32
CA THR A 51 -31.18 -4.33 2.75
C THR A 51 -29.83 -3.73 3.14
N ALA A 52 -29.61 -3.45 4.42
CA ALA A 52 -28.32 -2.95 4.89
C ALA A 52 -27.22 -4.02 4.69
N GLY A 53 -26.30 -3.77 3.76
CA GLY A 53 -25.24 -4.69 3.36
C GLY A 53 -23.82 -4.26 3.79
N GLY A 54 -23.66 -3.24 4.62
CA GLY A 54 -22.32 -2.80 5.03
C GLY A 54 -22.31 -1.69 6.06
N PRO A 55 -21.12 -1.21 6.43
CA PRO A 55 -20.96 -0.10 7.37
C PRO A 55 -21.72 1.15 6.92
N GLY A 56 -22.31 1.87 7.87
CA GLY A 56 -23.08 3.08 7.57
C GLY A 56 -24.44 2.83 6.90
N GLY A 57 -24.94 1.58 6.87
CA GLY A 57 -26.30 1.28 6.39
C GLY A 57 -26.46 1.29 4.88
N VAL A 58 -25.39 1.02 4.13
CA VAL A 58 -25.42 0.92 2.66
C VAL A 58 -26.51 -0.06 2.22
N LEU A 59 -27.44 0.39 1.39
CA LEU A 59 -28.54 -0.43 0.89
C LEU A 59 -28.12 -1.19 -0.36
N LEU A 60 -28.06 -2.53 -0.28
CA LEU A 60 -27.68 -3.44 -1.35
C LEU A 60 -28.70 -4.58 -1.49
N PRO A 61 -28.75 -5.27 -2.65
CA PRO A 61 -29.54 -6.49 -2.78
C PRO A 61 -29.19 -7.51 -1.71
N SER A 62 -30.16 -8.32 -1.29
CA SER A 62 -29.98 -9.29 -0.21
C SER A 62 -28.75 -10.19 -0.41
N GLY A 63 -27.92 -10.32 0.63
CA GLY A 63 -26.69 -11.12 0.65
C GLY A 63 -25.46 -10.45 0.05
N TRP A 64 -25.61 -9.32 -0.65
CA TRP A 64 -24.49 -8.51 -1.11
C TRP A 64 -23.96 -7.64 0.01
N SER A 65 -22.65 -7.37 0.00
CA SER A 65 -22.04 -6.52 1.02
C SER A 65 -20.95 -5.59 0.51
N ALA A 66 -20.63 -4.59 1.31
CA ALA A 66 -19.62 -3.59 1.03
C ALA A 66 -18.68 -3.39 2.22
N ARG A 67 -17.41 -3.05 1.96
CA ARG A 67 -16.44 -2.73 3.01
C ARG A 67 -16.71 -1.39 3.68
N ALA A 68 -17.15 -0.40 2.92
CA ALA A 68 -17.38 0.97 3.35
C ALA A 68 -18.56 1.60 2.61
N THR A 69 -18.90 2.84 2.98
CA THR A 69 -20.06 3.60 2.48
C THR A 69 -20.02 3.97 0.99
N GLY A 70 -18.92 3.71 0.28
CA GLY A 70 -18.73 4.08 -1.13
C GLY A 70 -19.33 3.12 -2.15
N VAL A 71 -20.08 2.08 -1.73
CA VAL A 71 -20.84 1.22 -2.66
C VAL A 71 -22.29 1.66 -2.71
N GLN A 72 -22.89 1.75 -3.89
CA GLN A 72 -24.29 2.13 -4.07
C GLN A 72 -24.93 1.37 -5.23
N VAL A 73 -26.26 1.35 -5.32
CA VAL A 73 -26.98 0.90 -6.51
C VAL A 73 -27.30 2.10 -7.39
N GLY A 74 -26.68 2.15 -8.57
CA GLY A 74 -26.91 3.16 -9.59
C GLY A 74 -28.05 2.81 -10.55
N LYS A 75 -28.44 3.78 -11.39
CA LYS A 75 -29.43 3.58 -12.48
C LYS A 75 -28.80 3.33 -13.85
N PHE A 76 -27.48 3.44 -13.92
CA PHE A 76 -26.72 3.25 -15.15
C PHE A 76 -26.50 1.76 -15.36
N THR A 77 -26.82 1.21 -16.54
CA THR A 77 -26.73 -0.24 -16.80
C THR A 77 -26.58 -0.50 -18.30
N VAL A 78 -26.10 -1.69 -18.64
CA VAL A 78 -26.14 -2.24 -20.00
C VAL A 78 -27.02 -3.46 -20.15
N SER A 79 -27.37 -4.14 -19.06
CA SER A 79 -28.31 -5.28 -19.12
C SER A 79 -29.75 -4.85 -19.42
N GLY A 80 -30.05 -3.56 -19.36
CA GLY A 80 -31.40 -3.01 -19.55
C GLY A 80 -32.33 -3.22 -18.35
N THR A 81 -31.80 -3.77 -17.25
CA THR A 81 -32.50 -4.01 -15.97
C THR A 81 -32.77 -2.72 -15.17
N GLY A 82 -32.11 -1.63 -15.56
CA GLY A 82 -32.19 -0.32 -14.92
C GLY A 82 -31.21 -0.10 -13.78
N HIS A 83 -30.32 -1.05 -13.44
CA HIS A 83 -29.45 -0.96 -12.26
C HIS A 83 -28.02 -1.51 -12.47
N SER A 84 -27.06 -0.93 -11.76
CA SER A 84 -25.69 -1.47 -11.60
C SER A 84 -25.17 -1.14 -10.20
N PHE A 85 -24.09 -1.81 -9.79
CA PHE A 85 -23.35 -1.40 -8.60
C PHE A 85 -22.40 -0.28 -8.96
N GLN A 86 -22.41 0.79 -8.18
CA GLN A 86 -21.42 1.86 -8.22
C GLN A 86 -20.45 1.65 -7.05
N LEU A 87 -19.16 1.62 -7.35
CA LEU A 87 -18.05 1.48 -6.42
C LEU A 87 -17.22 2.76 -6.43
N LEU A 88 -16.99 3.33 -5.26
CA LEU A 88 -16.19 4.53 -5.04
C LEU A 88 -15.24 4.32 -3.86
N GLY A 89 -14.00 4.74 -4.05
CA GLY A 89 -12.94 4.75 -3.04
C GLY A 89 -12.02 3.54 -3.09
N ILE A 90 -10.72 3.82 -3.04
CA ILE A 90 -9.62 2.85 -3.17
C ILE A 90 -9.61 1.80 -2.05
N ALA A 91 -10.13 2.14 -0.86
CA ALA A 91 -10.20 1.24 0.29
C ALA A 91 -11.52 0.45 0.38
N ASN A 92 -12.32 0.47 -0.67
CA ASN A 92 -13.64 -0.15 -0.70
C ASN A 92 -13.65 -1.43 -1.55
N HIS A 93 -14.70 -2.24 -1.41
CA HIS A 93 -15.00 -3.33 -2.33
C HIS A 93 -16.48 -3.68 -2.29
N LEU A 94 -16.98 -4.23 -3.40
CA LEU A 94 -18.26 -4.94 -3.46
C LEU A 94 -18.01 -6.42 -3.26
N ARG A 95 -18.79 -7.09 -2.41
CA ARG A 95 -18.72 -8.53 -2.16
C ARG A 95 -20.03 -9.21 -2.54
N THR A 96 -19.94 -10.30 -3.29
CA THR A 96 -21.08 -11.16 -3.64
C THR A 96 -21.59 -11.96 -2.43
N PRO A 97 -22.84 -12.43 -2.44
CA PRO A 97 -23.27 -13.56 -1.64
C PRO A 97 -22.32 -14.76 -1.82
N ALA A 98 -22.21 -15.58 -0.79
CA ALA A 98 -21.45 -16.83 -0.87
C ALA A 98 -22.27 -17.90 -1.62
N VAL A 99 -21.65 -18.54 -2.62
CA VAL A 99 -22.26 -19.61 -3.41
C VAL A 99 -21.66 -20.97 -3.04
N SER A 100 -22.43 -22.04 -3.16
CA SER A 100 -21.96 -23.40 -2.88
C SER A 100 -21.01 -23.91 -3.97
N ILE A 101 -19.93 -24.57 -3.55
CA ILE A 101 -18.89 -25.10 -4.45
C ILE A 101 -18.48 -26.52 -4.04
N ARG A 102 -17.56 -27.12 -4.82
CA ARG A 102 -16.95 -28.43 -4.59
C ARG A 102 -15.44 -28.26 -4.48
N PRO A 103 -14.78 -28.84 -3.45
CA PRO A 103 -13.32 -28.87 -3.37
C PRO A 103 -12.68 -29.45 -4.64
N GLY A 104 -11.56 -28.86 -5.08
CA GLY A 104 -10.81 -29.30 -6.26
C GLY A 104 -11.45 -28.97 -7.60
N ALA A 105 -12.65 -28.39 -7.64
CA ALA A 105 -13.27 -27.93 -8.89
C ALA A 105 -12.79 -26.51 -9.25
N ALA A 106 -12.75 -26.21 -10.54
CA ALA A 106 -12.41 -24.89 -11.05
C ALA A 106 -13.65 -23.98 -11.08
N TYR A 107 -13.51 -22.77 -10.57
CA TYR A 107 -14.52 -21.74 -10.58
C TYR A 107 -13.99 -20.47 -11.21
N CYS A 108 -14.87 -19.71 -11.82
CA CYS A 108 -14.55 -18.43 -12.40
C CYS A 108 -15.64 -17.40 -12.09
N ALA A 109 -15.24 -16.15 -12.03
CA ALA A 109 -16.14 -15.03 -11.83
C ALA A 109 -15.84 -13.92 -12.82
N THR A 110 -16.88 -13.25 -13.29
CA THR A 110 -16.78 -12.17 -14.27
C THR A 110 -17.76 -11.05 -13.95
N ALA A 111 -17.41 -9.82 -14.31
CA ALA A 111 -18.33 -8.68 -14.31
C ALA A 111 -18.09 -7.81 -15.55
N GLN A 112 -19.12 -7.11 -15.98
CA GLN A 112 -18.95 -5.96 -16.86
C GLN A 112 -18.59 -4.74 -16.01
N ALA A 113 -17.53 -4.03 -16.39
CA ALA A 113 -17.03 -2.86 -15.68
C ALA A 113 -16.92 -1.63 -16.59
N LEU A 114 -17.25 -0.46 -16.06
CA LEU A 114 -17.06 0.82 -16.73
C LEU A 114 -16.68 1.89 -15.72
N ALA A 115 -15.75 2.77 -16.06
CA ALA A 115 -15.30 3.85 -15.18
C ALA A 115 -15.87 5.20 -15.65
N ASP A 116 -16.44 5.97 -14.73
CA ASP A 116 -16.91 7.34 -14.97
C ASP A 116 -16.02 8.29 -14.20
N SER A 117 -14.83 8.49 -14.77
CA SER A 117 -13.77 9.33 -14.22
C SER A 117 -12.96 10.02 -15.31
N SER A 118 -12.13 10.99 -14.91
CA SER A 118 -11.19 11.69 -15.79
C SER A 118 -10.05 10.80 -16.29
N SER A 119 -9.72 9.69 -15.61
CA SER A 119 -8.74 8.69 -16.04
C SER A 119 -9.32 7.27 -16.17
N ALA A 120 -8.64 6.41 -16.93
CA ALA A 120 -8.86 4.97 -16.84
C ALA A 120 -8.43 4.46 -15.45
N THR A 121 -9.03 3.38 -14.97
CA THR A 121 -8.71 2.75 -13.68
C THR A 121 -8.63 1.24 -13.84
N ARG A 122 -8.41 0.52 -12.75
CA ARG A 122 -8.30 -0.93 -12.72
C ARG A 122 -9.17 -1.54 -11.62
N VAL A 123 -9.58 -2.77 -11.84
CA VAL A 123 -10.29 -3.61 -10.86
C VAL A 123 -9.60 -4.95 -10.73
N ARG A 124 -9.62 -5.50 -9.52
CA ARG A 124 -9.17 -6.85 -9.22
C ARG A 124 -10.29 -7.63 -8.53
N LEU A 125 -10.36 -8.92 -8.84
CA LEU A 125 -11.25 -9.86 -8.17
C LEU A 125 -10.47 -10.63 -7.11
N SER A 126 -11.04 -10.79 -5.92
CA SER A 126 -10.52 -11.74 -4.92
C SER A 126 -11.56 -12.83 -4.65
N PHE A 127 -11.10 -14.08 -4.68
CA PHE A 127 -11.89 -15.30 -4.48
C PHE A 127 -11.68 -15.75 -3.04
N HIS A 128 -12.68 -15.52 -2.20
CA HIS A 128 -12.67 -15.89 -0.80
C HIS A 128 -13.25 -17.30 -0.67
N TRP A 129 -12.38 -18.28 -0.45
CA TRP A 129 -12.76 -19.66 -0.22
C TRP A 129 -13.14 -19.87 1.22
N LEU A 130 -14.35 -20.36 1.45
CA LEU A 130 -14.93 -20.49 2.77
C LEU A 130 -15.23 -21.96 3.08
N ASP A 131 -15.01 -22.35 4.33
CA ASP A 131 -15.44 -23.66 4.81
C ASP A 131 -16.98 -23.72 4.99
N ALA A 132 -17.47 -24.89 5.42
CA ALA A 132 -18.89 -25.08 5.69
C ALA A 132 -19.42 -24.19 6.82
N ALA A 133 -18.57 -23.78 7.77
CA ALA A 133 -18.92 -22.88 8.88
C ALA A 133 -18.91 -21.39 8.48
N GLY A 134 -18.14 -21.03 7.44
CA GLY A 134 -18.02 -19.67 6.90
C GLY A 134 -16.71 -19.00 7.19
N ASN A 135 -15.75 -19.75 7.72
CA ASN A 135 -14.40 -19.25 7.95
C ASN A 135 -13.64 -19.21 6.63
N GLU A 136 -12.84 -18.16 6.44
CA GLU A 136 -11.99 -18.00 5.27
C GLU A 136 -10.79 -18.94 5.35
N LEU A 137 -10.65 -19.81 4.36
CA LEU A 137 -9.55 -20.76 4.22
C LEU A 137 -8.38 -20.16 3.44
N GLN A 138 -8.71 -19.47 2.35
CA GLN A 138 -7.73 -18.92 1.40
C GLN A 138 -8.37 -17.81 0.58
N VAL A 139 -7.54 -16.88 0.11
CA VAL A 139 -7.94 -15.83 -0.84
C VAL A 139 -7.04 -15.85 -2.06
N ASP A 140 -7.59 -16.22 -3.22
CA ASP A 140 -6.90 -16.06 -4.50
C ASP A 140 -7.26 -14.71 -5.14
N ARG A 141 -6.33 -14.12 -5.88
CA ARG A 141 -6.52 -12.79 -6.48
C ARG A 141 -6.20 -12.80 -7.97
N SER A 142 -7.08 -12.21 -8.78
CA SER A 142 -6.78 -11.97 -10.20
C SER A 142 -5.66 -10.93 -10.36
N ALA A 143 -5.13 -10.77 -11.57
CA ALA A 143 -4.40 -9.56 -11.91
C ALA A 143 -5.32 -8.34 -11.85
N TRP A 144 -4.72 -7.15 -11.74
CA TRP A 144 -5.42 -5.88 -11.99
C TRP A 144 -5.79 -5.78 -13.47
N GLN A 145 -7.06 -5.52 -13.75
CA GLN A 145 -7.59 -5.47 -15.11
C GLN A 145 -8.10 -4.07 -15.41
N GLU A 146 -7.80 -3.58 -16.61
CA GLU A 146 -8.19 -2.24 -17.05
C GLU A 146 -9.70 -2.11 -17.22
N VAL A 147 -10.24 -1.05 -16.63
CA VAL A 147 -11.62 -0.64 -16.78
C VAL A 147 -11.66 0.57 -17.70
N ARG A 148 -12.33 0.41 -18.83
CA ARG A 148 -12.47 1.47 -19.83
C ARG A 148 -13.22 2.65 -19.24
N ARG A 149 -12.76 3.85 -19.59
CA ARG A 149 -13.47 5.09 -19.30
C ARG A 149 -14.72 5.25 -20.17
N TRP A 150 -15.81 5.69 -19.55
CA TRP A 150 -17.00 6.19 -20.20
C TRP A 150 -16.80 7.63 -20.66
N ASN A 151 -17.02 7.90 -21.94
CA ASN A 151 -16.86 9.24 -22.54
C ASN A 151 -18.20 9.99 -22.67
N GLY A 152 -19.20 9.62 -21.87
CA GLY A 152 -20.52 10.25 -21.86
C GLY A 152 -21.54 9.61 -22.81
N PRO A 153 -22.72 10.24 -23.01
CA PRO A 153 -23.86 9.62 -23.68
C PRO A 153 -23.64 9.18 -25.14
N GLY A 154 -22.66 9.76 -25.84
CA GLY A 154 -22.31 9.38 -27.21
C GLY A 154 -21.33 8.21 -27.32
N ASP A 155 -20.89 7.67 -26.19
CA ASP A 155 -19.89 6.61 -26.14
C ASP A 155 -20.46 5.24 -26.54
N ALA A 156 -19.94 4.67 -27.63
CA ALA A 156 -20.32 3.36 -28.16
C ALA A 156 -19.33 2.24 -27.80
N GLY A 157 -18.30 2.51 -26.98
CA GLY A 157 -17.20 1.57 -26.72
C GLY A 157 -17.52 0.37 -25.83
N GLY A 158 -18.77 0.18 -25.40
CA GLY A 158 -19.20 -0.95 -24.57
C GLY A 158 -18.57 -0.97 -23.16
N TRP A 159 -18.71 -2.08 -22.45
CA TRP A 159 -18.13 -2.26 -21.11
C TRP A 159 -16.90 -3.17 -21.18
N SER A 160 -15.92 -2.93 -20.30
CA SER A 160 -14.83 -3.89 -20.08
C SER A 160 -15.42 -5.17 -19.47
N VAL A 161 -14.85 -6.33 -19.79
CA VAL A 161 -15.10 -7.56 -19.03
C VAL A 161 -13.91 -7.79 -18.12
N VAL A 162 -14.15 -7.80 -16.81
CA VAL A 162 -13.16 -8.16 -15.79
C VAL A 162 -13.48 -9.54 -15.23
N GLY A 163 -12.48 -10.35 -14.93
CA GLY A 163 -12.72 -11.68 -14.39
C GLY A 163 -11.49 -12.41 -13.87
N GLY A 164 -11.71 -13.59 -13.30
CA GLY A 164 -10.66 -14.45 -12.78
C GLY A 164 -11.18 -15.87 -12.63
N GLY A 165 -10.28 -16.83 -12.42
CA GLY A 165 -10.68 -18.20 -12.14
C GLY A 165 -9.58 -19.02 -11.50
N PHE A 166 -9.98 -19.83 -10.52
CA PHE A 166 -9.11 -20.54 -9.60
C PHE A 166 -9.70 -21.91 -9.25
N ILE A 167 -8.87 -22.78 -8.67
CA ILE A 167 -9.30 -24.10 -8.21
C ILE A 167 -9.63 -23.99 -6.72
N ALA A 168 -10.81 -24.48 -6.33
CA ALA A 168 -11.20 -24.51 -4.93
C ALA A 168 -10.21 -25.36 -4.10
N PRO A 169 -9.67 -24.83 -2.99
CA PRO A 169 -8.76 -25.59 -2.15
C PRO A 169 -9.48 -26.79 -1.49
N PRO A 170 -8.72 -27.73 -0.89
CA PRO A 170 -9.28 -28.72 0.00
C PRO A 170 -10.18 -28.05 1.05
N ASP A 171 -11.27 -28.72 1.42
CA ASP A 171 -12.23 -28.28 2.45
C ASP A 171 -13.08 -27.03 2.12
N ALA A 172 -12.86 -26.39 0.96
CA ALA A 172 -13.69 -25.27 0.53
C ALA A 172 -15.12 -25.73 0.15
N ALA A 173 -16.11 -25.20 0.86
CA ALA A 173 -17.53 -25.51 0.66
C ALA A 173 -18.30 -24.35 0.01
N ARG A 174 -17.81 -23.11 0.17
CA ARG A 174 -18.43 -21.90 -0.36
C ARG A 174 -17.40 -20.95 -0.98
N LEU A 175 -17.85 -20.13 -1.92
CA LEU A 175 -17.07 -19.08 -2.57
C LEU A 175 -17.81 -17.75 -2.48
N ALA A 176 -17.13 -16.71 -2.03
CA ALA A 176 -17.58 -15.32 -2.22
C ALA A 176 -16.51 -14.55 -3.02
N VAL A 177 -16.93 -13.62 -3.86
CA VAL A 177 -16.01 -12.83 -4.69
C VAL A 177 -16.09 -11.36 -4.30
N THR A 178 -14.94 -10.72 -4.14
CA THR A 178 -14.85 -9.27 -3.97
C THR A 178 -14.34 -8.60 -5.24
N PHE A 179 -14.85 -7.41 -5.53
CA PHE A 179 -14.39 -6.52 -6.59
C PHE A 179 -13.78 -5.28 -5.95
N GLN A 180 -12.47 -5.13 -6.11
CA GLN A 180 -11.70 -4.04 -5.50
C GLN A 180 -11.25 -3.05 -6.59
N PRO A 181 -11.42 -1.73 -6.40
CA PRO A 181 -10.89 -0.72 -7.32
C PRO A 181 -9.42 -0.41 -6.98
N ALA A 182 -8.67 0.07 -7.97
CA ALA A 182 -7.28 0.50 -7.81
C ALA A 182 -7.13 1.99 -7.46
N SER A 183 -8.22 2.73 -7.30
CA SER A 183 -8.22 4.17 -7.08
C SER A 183 -9.56 4.67 -6.55
N ASP A 184 -9.66 5.98 -6.32
CA ASP A 184 -10.91 6.66 -5.97
C ASP A 184 -11.79 6.95 -7.19
N ASP A 185 -11.38 6.51 -8.38
CA ASP A 185 -12.20 6.60 -9.60
C ASP A 185 -13.51 5.81 -9.41
N ARG A 186 -14.61 6.38 -9.89
CA ARG A 186 -15.90 5.72 -9.83
C ARG A 186 -15.97 4.60 -10.85
N VAL A 187 -16.25 3.39 -10.38
CA VAL A 187 -16.44 2.20 -11.22
C VAL A 187 -17.87 1.71 -11.10
N TYR A 188 -18.51 1.42 -12.23
CA TYR A 188 -19.76 0.68 -12.30
C TYR A 188 -19.49 -0.78 -12.59
N LEU A 189 -20.25 -1.68 -11.96
CA LEU A 189 -20.24 -3.12 -12.16
C LEU A 189 -21.65 -3.61 -12.48
N ASP A 190 -21.79 -4.33 -13.59
CA ASP A 190 -23.03 -4.93 -14.08
C ASP A 190 -22.75 -6.38 -14.53
N VAL A 191 -23.80 -7.18 -14.72
CA VAL A 191 -23.73 -8.56 -15.24
C VAL A 191 -22.66 -9.40 -14.51
N ILE A 192 -22.77 -9.47 -13.19
CA ILE A 192 -21.84 -10.21 -12.33
C ILE A 192 -22.23 -11.68 -12.31
N ASN A 193 -21.28 -12.56 -12.62
CA ASN A 193 -21.51 -13.99 -12.73
C ASN A 193 -20.45 -14.79 -11.98
N ILE A 194 -20.85 -15.92 -11.38
CA ILE A 194 -19.94 -16.94 -10.85
C ILE A 194 -20.33 -18.26 -11.50
N ARG A 195 -19.37 -18.99 -12.09
CA ARG A 195 -19.61 -20.23 -12.83
C ARG A 195 -18.58 -21.30 -12.47
N SER A 196 -18.94 -22.55 -12.73
CA SER A 196 -17.94 -23.62 -12.82
C SER A 196 -17.16 -23.45 -14.13
N GLY A 197 -15.84 -23.47 -14.07
CA GLY A 197 -14.99 -23.26 -15.24
C GLY A 197 -13.69 -22.54 -14.95
N ARG A 198 -12.98 -22.18 -16.01
CA ARG A 198 -11.75 -21.38 -15.93
C ARG A 198 -11.98 -20.06 -16.64
N PHE A 199 -11.33 -19.01 -16.15
CA PHE A 199 -11.22 -17.76 -16.89
C PHE A 199 -9.99 -17.86 -17.79
N PRO A 200 -10.06 -17.42 -19.07
CA PRO A 200 -8.88 -17.40 -19.92
C PRO A 200 -7.78 -16.60 -19.22
N ALA A 201 -6.62 -17.22 -19.01
CA ALA A 201 -5.48 -16.48 -18.49
C ALA A 201 -5.15 -15.36 -19.49
N ALA A 202 -5.14 -14.11 -19.04
CA ALA A 202 -4.37 -13.11 -19.74
C ALA A 202 -2.91 -13.61 -19.76
N ILE A 203 -2.30 -13.62 -20.95
CA ILE A 203 -0.91 -14.07 -21.11
C ILE A 203 -0.03 -13.18 -20.23
N GLY A 204 0.62 -13.79 -19.25
CA GLY A 204 1.52 -13.14 -18.30
C GLY A 204 0.91 -13.04 -16.92
N THR A 205 1.18 -14.04 -16.08
CA THR A 205 1.78 -13.94 -14.72
C THR A 205 1.51 -15.28 -14.00
N PRO A 206 2.48 -15.83 -13.24
CA PRO A 206 2.28 -17.07 -12.48
C PRO A 206 1.17 -16.93 -11.44
N PRO A 207 0.54 -18.03 -11.00
CA PRO A 207 -0.18 -18.02 -9.72
C PRO A 207 0.76 -17.49 -8.64
N ALA A 208 0.28 -16.59 -7.77
CA ALA A 208 0.96 -16.30 -6.52
C ALA A 208 1.24 -17.64 -5.85
N GLY A 209 2.52 -17.97 -5.68
CA GLY A 209 2.96 -19.26 -5.20
C GLY A 209 2.27 -19.57 -3.88
N GLU A 210 1.96 -20.86 -3.69
CA GLU A 210 1.51 -21.38 -2.40
C GLU A 210 2.38 -20.76 -1.30
N GLU A 211 1.78 -19.96 -0.43
CA GLU A 211 2.38 -19.59 0.85
C GLU A 211 2.37 -20.87 1.69
N ARG A 212 3.25 -21.82 1.33
CA ARG A 212 3.54 -22.95 2.20
C ARG A 212 4.12 -22.33 3.44
N MET A 213 3.41 -22.51 4.56
CA MET A 213 3.94 -22.18 5.88
C MET A 213 5.26 -22.93 6.05
N SER A 214 6.35 -22.25 5.74
CA SER A 214 7.68 -22.71 6.12
C SER A 214 7.72 -22.66 7.64
N PRO A 215 8.25 -23.68 8.32
CA PRO A 215 8.42 -23.62 9.77
C PRO A 215 9.43 -22.54 10.18
N VAL A 216 10.11 -21.90 9.21
CA VAL A 216 10.96 -20.73 9.36
C VAL A 216 10.20 -19.47 8.93
N SER A 217 10.08 -18.48 9.81
CA SER A 217 9.45 -17.20 9.49
C SER A 217 10.46 -16.06 9.48
N VAL A 218 10.31 -15.14 8.53
CA VAL A 218 11.13 -13.93 8.43
C VAL A 218 10.52 -12.84 9.33
N ARG A 219 11.30 -12.26 10.23
CA ARG A 219 10.86 -11.06 10.97
C ARG A 219 11.00 -9.81 10.10
N PRO A 220 10.06 -8.86 10.19
CA PRO A 220 10.07 -7.66 9.35
C PRO A 220 11.24 -6.70 9.67
N TRP A 221 11.70 -6.64 10.91
CA TRP A 221 12.62 -5.59 11.37
C TRP A 221 14.04 -6.11 11.66
N PRO A 222 15.07 -5.25 11.60
CA PRO A 222 16.46 -5.67 11.75
C PRO A 222 16.81 -6.00 13.19
N ASN A 223 17.89 -6.76 13.35
CA ASN A 223 18.50 -7.04 14.66
C ASN A 223 17.55 -7.66 15.69
N GLY A 224 16.54 -8.42 15.27
CA GLY A 224 15.56 -9.00 16.20
C GLY A 224 14.47 -8.05 16.68
N ALA A 225 14.47 -6.79 16.25
CA ALA A 225 13.47 -5.81 16.67
C ALA A 225 12.03 -6.31 16.42
N HIS A 226 11.15 -6.02 17.36
CA HIS A 226 9.75 -6.43 17.31
C HIS A 226 8.92 -5.44 16.51
N ALA A 227 9.24 -4.15 16.56
CA ALA A 227 8.54 -3.14 15.77
C ALA A 227 9.49 -2.09 15.18
N ALA A 228 8.96 -1.28 14.25
CA ALA A 228 9.62 -0.10 13.74
C ALA A 228 8.89 1.19 14.14
N LEU A 229 9.63 2.30 14.28
CA LEU A 229 9.08 3.61 14.59
C LEU A 229 9.76 4.68 13.74
N SER A 230 8.95 5.52 13.09
CA SER A 230 9.39 6.75 12.45
C SER A 230 8.98 7.96 13.30
N PHE A 231 9.84 8.96 13.32
CA PHE A 231 9.46 10.32 13.71
C PHE A 231 9.52 11.19 12.48
N SER A 232 8.46 11.92 12.20
CA SER A 232 8.42 12.79 11.03
C SER A 232 7.81 14.16 11.31
N PHE A 233 8.14 15.12 10.45
CA PHE A 233 7.59 16.46 10.55
C PHE A 233 7.22 17.03 9.20
N ASP A 234 6.05 17.65 9.15
CA ASP A 234 5.62 18.46 8.02
C ASP A 234 6.33 19.82 8.16
N TRP A 235 7.19 20.13 7.18
CA TRP A 235 8.13 21.24 7.21
C TRP A 235 7.81 22.22 6.09
N GLU A 236 6.96 23.21 6.38
CA GLU A 236 6.44 24.16 5.40
C GLU A 236 6.99 25.58 5.61
N THR A 237 7.20 26.34 4.53
CA THR A 237 7.45 27.79 4.66
C THR A 237 6.13 28.56 4.59
N ALA A 238 6.17 29.88 4.82
CA ALA A 238 5.01 30.74 4.61
C ALA A 238 4.40 30.54 3.21
N MET A 239 5.24 30.62 2.17
CA MET A 239 4.84 30.35 0.77
C MET A 239 4.61 28.87 0.50
N GLY A 240 5.36 28.02 1.20
CA GLY A 240 5.38 26.58 0.97
C GLY A 240 4.09 25.88 1.37
N GLY A 241 3.23 26.47 2.19
CA GLY A 241 1.92 25.88 2.54
C GLY A 241 1.04 26.77 3.42
N LEU A 242 1.63 27.50 4.37
CA LEU A 242 0.89 28.21 5.42
C LEU A 242 -0.09 29.27 4.89
N ILE A 243 0.27 30.00 3.82
CA ILE A 243 -0.64 30.98 3.20
C ILE A 243 -1.75 30.32 2.36
N HIS A 244 -1.59 29.05 2.00
CA HIS A 244 -2.53 28.28 1.16
C HIS A 244 -3.51 27.44 1.98
N SER A 245 -3.58 27.68 3.29
CA SER A 245 -4.36 26.93 4.27
C SER A 245 -5.80 26.66 3.83
N ARG A 246 -6.25 25.43 4.08
CA ARG A 246 -7.63 24.97 3.93
C ARG A 246 -8.39 25.19 5.24
N SER A 247 -9.61 25.71 5.18
CA SER A 247 -10.37 26.29 6.30
C SER A 247 -10.84 25.33 7.40
N VAL A 248 -10.63 24.02 7.27
CA VAL A 248 -11.22 23.03 8.20
C VAL A 248 -10.22 22.05 8.80
N ASP A 249 -9.03 21.91 8.22
CA ASP A 249 -8.08 20.86 8.60
C ASP A 249 -6.85 21.43 9.32
N ASP A 250 -6.62 22.75 9.25
CA ASP A 250 -5.53 23.44 9.94
C ASP A 250 -6.07 24.23 11.15
N PRO A 251 -5.74 23.84 12.40
CA PRO A 251 -6.19 24.55 13.60
C PRO A 251 -5.59 25.95 13.75
N ASN A 252 -4.51 26.25 13.03
CA ASN A 252 -3.79 27.51 13.05
C ASN A 252 -4.07 28.35 11.79
N SER A 253 -5.09 28.00 11.00
CA SER A 253 -5.37 28.62 9.70
C SER A 253 -5.68 30.12 9.78
N ASP A 254 -6.08 30.61 10.95
CA ASP A 254 -6.42 32.03 11.18
C ASP A 254 -5.24 32.84 11.76
N GLN A 255 -4.10 32.19 12.02
CA GLN A 255 -2.89 32.85 12.51
C GLN A 255 -2.06 33.46 11.38
N ASP A 256 -1.20 34.42 11.74
CA ASP A 256 -0.29 35.07 10.80
C ASP A 256 0.71 34.05 10.19
N PRO A 257 0.68 33.81 8.87
CA PRO A 257 1.55 32.83 8.21
C PRO A 257 3.04 33.18 8.32
N VAL A 258 3.41 34.45 8.49
CA VAL A 258 4.80 34.86 8.70
C VAL A 258 5.29 34.43 10.08
N LEU A 259 4.47 34.65 11.12
CA LEU A 259 4.80 34.20 12.48
C LEU A 259 4.89 32.67 12.56
N ARG A 260 3.95 31.98 11.92
CA ARG A 260 3.98 30.51 11.76
C ARG A 260 5.25 30.03 11.06
N GLY A 261 5.62 30.66 9.95
CA GLY A 261 6.86 30.35 9.23
C GLY A 261 8.11 30.54 10.10
N MET A 262 8.16 31.57 10.94
CA MET A 262 9.26 31.74 11.90
C MET A 262 9.32 30.64 12.96
N ARG A 263 8.16 30.19 13.47
CA ARG A 263 8.12 29.04 14.39
C ARG A 263 8.52 27.75 13.69
N MET A 264 8.18 27.56 12.42
CA MET A 264 8.63 26.40 11.66
C MET A 264 10.18 26.35 11.57
N ARG A 265 10.83 27.51 11.37
CA ARG A 265 12.30 27.59 11.42
C ARG A 265 12.88 27.24 12.79
N GLU A 266 12.31 27.80 13.85
CA GLU A 266 12.72 27.51 15.24
C GLU A 266 12.52 26.03 15.60
N GLY A 267 11.42 25.45 15.11
CA GLY A 267 11.06 24.05 15.29
C GLY A 267 12.07 23.08 14.72
N ILE A 268 12.74 23.42 13.62
CA ILE A 268 13.85 22.61 13.08
C ILE A 268 14.95 22.47 14.10
N THR A 269 15.48 23.58 14.63
CA THR A 269 16.55 23.50 15.65
C THR A 269 16.09 22.79 16.92
N THR A 270 14.85 23.02 17.35
CA THR A 270 14.29 22.41 18.56
C THR A 270 14.14 20.89 18.42
N THR A 271 13.62 20.42 17.29
CA THR A 271 13.45 18.97 17.05
C THR A 271 14.80 18.27 16.91
N LEU A 272 15.78 18.87 16.24
CA LEU A 272 17.15 18.34 16.18
C LEU A 272 17.75 18.19 17.58
N ASP A 273 17.58 19.19 18.45
CA ASP A 273 18.05 19.15 19.84
C ASP A 273 17.42 18.02 20.66
N ILE A 274 16.14 17.69 20.41
CA ILE A 274 15.45 16.58 21.07
C ILE A 274 16.03 15.22 20.63
N PHE A 275 16.36 15.05 19.36
CA PHE A 275 16.84 13.76 18.83
C PHE A 275 18.33 13.50 19.06
N ARG A 276 19.15 14.56 19.10
CA ARG A 276 20.62 14.46 19.17
C ARG A 276 21.14 13.59 20.31
N PRO A 277 20.63 13.67 21.56
CA PRO A 277 21.11 12.83 22.66
C PRO A 277 20.92 11.33 22.43
N TYR A 278 19.98 10.95 21.57
CA TYR A 278 19.64 9.56 21.28
C TYR A 278 20.14 9.09 19.91
N GLY A 279 20.76 9.96 19.10
CA GLY A 279 21.17 9.63 17.74
C GLY A 279 20.00 9.10 16.90
N ILE A 280 18.82 9.71 17.04
CA ILE A 280 17.62 9.36 16.27
C ILE A 280 17.60 10.18 14.98
N ARG A 281 17.36 9.51 13.85
CA ARG A 281 17.13 10.16 12.56
C ARG A 281 15.63 10.23 12.32
N ALA A 282 15.16 11.42 11.98
CA ALA A 282 13.76 11.72 11.67
C ALA A 282 13.60 12.02 10.17
N THR A 283 12.37 12.00 9.67
CA THR A 283 12.01 12.42 8.31
C THR A 283 11.39 13.82 8.33
N TYR A 284 11.95 14.77 7.59
CA TYR A 284 11.36 16.09 7.37
C TYR A 284 10.71 16.13 5.99
N TYR A 285 9.38 16.21 5.95
CA TYR A 285 8.61 16.39 4.73
C TYR A 285 8.64 17.86 4.32
N ALA A 286 9.54 18.20 3.39
CA ALA A 286 9.78 19.55 2.93
C ALA A 286 8.89 19.92 1.75
N THR A 287 8.40 21.15 1.75
CA THR A 287 7.84 21.78 0.55
C THR A 287 8.93 22.33 -0.36
N GLY A 288 8.59 22.75 -1.58
CA GLY A 288 9.58 23.26 -2.54
C GLY A 288 10.34 24.49 -2.06
N TYR A 289 9.63 25.41 -1.37
CA TYR A 289 10.23 26.64 -0.86
C TYR A 289 11.22 26.41 0.29
N ASN A 290 11.24 25.22 0.90
CA ASN A 290 12.23 24.90 1.92
C ASN A 290 13.65 24.84 1.36
N PHE A 291 13.80 24.57 0.07
CA PHE A 291 15.11 24.51 -0.59
C PHE A 291 15.61 25.89 -1.00
N LEU A 292 14.73 26.88 -1.18
CA LEU A 292 15.14 28.17 -1.71
C LEU A 292 15.89 29.01 -0.66
N PRO A 293 17.05 29.59 -0.98
CA PRO A 293 17.70 30.62 -0.14
C PRO A 293 17.10 32.02 -0.36
N GLY A 294 16.24 32.17 -1.38
CA GLY A 294 15.63 33.41 -1.85
C GLY A 294 15.08 33.24 -3.26
N ASN A 295 14.35 34.23 -3.76
CA ASN A 295 13.86 34.29 -5.15
C ASN A 295 14.02 35.69 -5.77
N THR A 296 15.18 36.31 -5.60
CA THR A 296 15.44 37.68 -6.09
C THR A 296 15.40 37.83 -7.62
N GLU A 297 15.59 36.73 -8.34
CA GLU A 297 15.52 36.69 -9.81
C GLU A 297 14.08 36.50 -10.32
N GLN A 298 13.09 36.36 -9.43
CA GLN A 298 11.70 36.10 -9.76
C GLN A 298 11.55 34.86 -10.65
N ARG A 299 12.28 33.79 -10.31
CA ARG A 299 12.10 32.48 -10.93
C ARG A 299 10.64 32.08 -10.77
N ARG A 300 10.04 31.69 -11.90
CA ARG A 300 8.70 31.12 -11.94
C ARG A 300 8.80 29.62 -11.71
N PHE A 301 7.92 29.09 -10.87
CA PHE A 301 7.88 27.68 -10.54
C PHE A 301 6.64 27.06 -11.16
N MET A 302 6.79 25.91 -11.82
CA MET A 302 5.67 25.22 -12.50
C MET A 302 4.88 26.10 -13.51
N GLY A 303 5.47 27.20 -13.98
CA GLY A 303 4.79 28.17 -14.85
C GLY A 303 3.79 29.11 -14.15
N ASP A 304 3.88 29.27 -12.82
CA ASP A 304 2.96 30.07 -11.98
C ASP A 304 1.49 29.64 -12.14
N PRO A 305 1.15 28.39 -11.77
CA PRO A 305 -0.18 27.84 -11.98
C PRO A 305 -1.24 28.62 -11.18
N THR A 306 -2.47 28.60 -11.66
CA THR A 306 -3.66 28.79 -10.83
C THR A 306 -4.32 27.44 -10.61
N PHE A 307 -4.96 27.25 -9.45
CA PHE A 307 -5.61 25.99 -9.12
C PHE A 307 -7.12 26.20 -9.03
N ALA A 308 -7.83 25.80 -10.07
CA ALA A 308 -9.29 25.92 -10.14
C ALA A 308 -10.00 25.16 -9.00
N TRP A 309 -9.37 24.10 -8.50
CA TRP A 309 -9.88 23.31 -7.38
C TRP A 309 -9.65 23.97 -6.01
N ALA A 310 -8.80 24.99 -5.88
CA ALA A 310 -8.57 25.68 -4.61
C ALA A 310 -9.63 26.77 -4.39
N SER A 311 -10.82 26.33 -4.00
CA SER A 311 -12.02 27.15 -3.84
C SER A 311 -12.69 26.93 -2.48
N ARG A 312 -13.58 27.86 -2.09
CA ARG A 312 -14.40 27.69 -0.88
C ARG A 312 -15.29 26.46 -0.92
N ASP A 313 -15.75 26.05 -2.11
CA ASP A 313 -16.51 24.81 -2.28
C ASP A 313 -15.68 23.57 -1.91
N ASN A 314 -14.37 23.63 -2.14
CA ASN A 314 -13.40 22.63 -1.72
C ASN A 314 -12.76 22.94 -0.36
N ARG A 315 -13.34 23.90 0.38
CA ARG A 315 -12.97 24.32 1.74
C ARG A 315 -11.69 25.14 1.84
N TRP A 316 -11.24 25.83 0.78
CA TRP A 316 -10.25 26.90 0.96
C TRP A 316 -10.90 28.09 1.66
N GLN A 317 -10.10 28.91 2.35
CA GLN A 317 -10.61 30.13 2.96
C GLN A 317 -11.01 31.19 1.91
N THR A 318 -10.45 31.09 0.70
CA THR A 318 -10.59 32.06 -0.38
C THR A 318 -10.75 31.39 -1.75
N ASP A 319 -11.36 32.11 -2.68
CA ASP A 319 -11.46 31.74 -4.10
C ASP A 319 -10.37 32.41 -4.96
N ALA A 320 -9.44 33.12 -4.33
CA ALA A 320 -8.39 33.88 -5.02
C ALA A 320 -7.52 32.97 -5.90
N TRP A 321 -7.17 31.78 -5.42
CA TRP A 321 -6.26 30.83 -6.09
C TRP A 321 -6.75 30.29 -7.43
N GLN A 322 -8.04 30.44 -7.73
CA GLN A 322 -8.58 30.12 -9.06
C GLN A 322 -8.14 31.12 -10.13
N ARG A 323 -7.71 32.33 -9.74
CA ARG A 323 -7.41 33.46 -10.63
C ARG A 323 -6.06 34.11 -10.36
N GLN A 324 -5.58 34.03 -9.13
CA GLN A 324 -4.29 34.53 -8.69
C GLN A 324 -3.26 33.41 -8.78
N PRO A 325 -2.12 33.61 -9.45
CA PRO A 325 -1.08 32.59 -9.52
C PRO A 325 -0.63 32.15 -8.13
N TRP A 326 -0.43 30.85 -7.96
CA TRP A 326 -0.22 30.20 -6.66
C TRP A 326 0.97 30.77 -5.89
N PHE A 327 2.05 31.12 -6.61
CA PHE A 327 3.29 31.67 -6.06
C PHE A 327 3.37 33.21 -6.10
N SER A 328 2.33 33.91 -6.54
CA SER A 328 2.34 35.37 -6.62
C SER A 328 2.53 36.12 -5.28
N PRO A 329 2.25 35.54 -4.09
CA PRO A 329 2.59 36.18 -2.81
C PRO A 329 4.09 36.18 -2.47
N ASP A 330 4.94 35.49 -3.24
CA ASP A 330 6.39 35.46 -3.03
C ASP A 330 6.95 36.90 -2.93
N PRO A 331 7.66 37.25 -1.83
CA PRO A 331 8.23 38.58 -1.66
C PRO A 331 9.44 38.86 -2.58
N TYR A 332 9.93 37.84 -3.30
CA TYR A 332 11.13 37.90 -4.16
C TYR A 332 12.37 38.38 -3.41
N GLY A 333 12.48 37.99 -2.15
CA GLY A 333 13.57 38.34 -1.25
C GLY A 333 14.59 37.23 -1.08
N THR A 334 15.18 37.19 0.11
CA THR A 334 16.19 36.22 0.55
C THR A 334 15.84 35.72 1.94
N VAL A 335 16.52 34.68 2.41
CA VAL A 335 16.39 34.25 3.81
C VAL A 335 16.77 35.35 4.82
N GLN A 336 17.61 36.32 4.44
CA GLN A 336 17.96 37.44 5.32
C GLN A 336 16.85 38.50 5.39
N SER A 337 16.14 38.75 4.29
CA SER A 337 15.06 39.76 4.24
C SER A 337 13.71 39.18 4.63
N ASP A 338 13.44 37.93 4.24
CA ASP A 338 12.14 37.25 4.33
C ASP A 338 12.32 35.82 4.87
N PRO A 339 12.90 35.65 6.08
CA PRO A 339 13.27 34.34 6.61
C PRO A 339 12.10 33.35 6.69
N ALA A 340 10.88 33.82 6.95
CA ALA A 340 9.68 32.98 7.02
C ALA A 340 9.29 32.32 5.68
N TRP A 341 9.81 32.83 4.55
CA TRP A 341 9.46 32.37 3.20
C TRP A 341 10.46 31.37 2.62
N TYR A 342 11.73 31.43 3.02
CA TYR A 342 12.85 30.73 2.39
C TYR A 342 13.75 30.02 3.40
N PHE A 343 13.84 28.69 3.35
CA PHE A 343 14.56 27.91 4.37
C PHE A 343 15.81 27.18 3.84
N GLY A 344 16.31 27.54 2.65
CA GLY A 344 17.42 26.84 2.00
C GLY A 344 18.71 26.79 2.82
N ASP A 345 18.89 27.69 3.78
CA ASP A 345 20.00 27.72 4.73
C ASP A 345 19.91 26.63 5.81
N LEU A 346 18.72 26.08 6.08
CA LEU A 346 18.50 25.01 7.05
C LEU A 346 18.70 23.61 6.44
N VAL A 347 18.59 23.46 5.12
CA VAL A 347 18.79 22.16 4.44
C VAL A 347 20.16 21.54 4.75
N PRO A 348 21.30 22.26 4.68
CA PRO A 348 22.60 21.71 5.05
C PRO A 348 22.71 21.27 6.51
N LEU A 349 21.96 21.92 7.43
CA LEU A 349 21.92 21.53 8.85
C LEU A 349 21.25 20.16 9.01
N VAL A 350 20.03 20.01 8.49
CA VAL A 350 19.26 18.76 8.55
C VAL A 350 20.05 17.59 7.94
N ARG A 351 20.66 17.81 6.76
CA ARG A 351 21.49 16.79 6.10
C ARG A 351 22.74 16.41 6.88
N ARG A 352 23.44 17.39 7.45
CA ARG A 352 24.68 17.14 8.21
C ARG A 352 24.42 16.33 9.48
N GLU A 353 23.27 16.52 10.11
CA GLU A 353 22.84 15.71 11.27
C GLU A 353 22.28 14.33 10.87
N GLY A 354 22.24 14.02 9.57
CA GLY A 354 21.86 12.70 9.06
C GLY A 354 20.36 12.44 8.99
N HIS A 355 19.53 13.46 9.17
CA HIS A 355 18.08 13.34 9.02
C HIS A 355 17.69 13.18 7.55
N ASP A 356 16.53 12.56 7.35
CA ASP A 356 15.95 12.31 6.04
C ASP A 356 15.09 13.50 5.60
N ILE A 357 15.12 13.85 4.31
CA ILE A 357 14.31 14.93 3.73
C ILE A 357 13.50 14.32 2.59
N GLN A 358 12.17 14.41 2.70
CA GLN A 358 11.22 13.78 1.78
C GLN A 358 10.18 14.79 1.29
N SER A 359 9.32 14.39 0.35
CA SER A 359 8.44 15.34 -0.33
C SER A 359 7.18 15.63 0.49
N HIS A 360 6.90 16.91 0.67
CA HIS A 360 5.57 17.41 1.01
C HIS A 360 4.94 18.17 -0.18
N THR A 361 5.30 17.76 -1.40
CA THR A 361 5.03 18.43 -2.69
C THR A 361 5.76 19.78 -2.81
N PHE A 362 5.92 20.31 -4.03
CA PHE A 362 6.49 21.65 -4.22
C PHE A 362 5.53 22.73 -3.73
N SER A 363 4.28 22.63 -4.19
CA SER A 363 3.23 23.65 -4.04
C SER A 363 2.32 23.44 -2.84
N HIS A 364 2.53 22.37 -2.07
CA HIS A 364 1.62 21.92 -1.02
C HIS A 364 0.22 21.74 -1.59
N LEU A 365 0.09 20.88 -2.61
CA LEU A 365 -1.18 20.65 -3.31
C LEU A 365 -2.05 19.62 -2.60
N TYR A 366 -3.38 19.73 -2.80
CA TYR A 366 -4.30 18.71 -2.31
C TYR A 366 -4.40 17.59 -3.33
N GLY A 367 -3.85 16.44 -2.97
CA GLY A 367 -3.62 15.33 -3.90
C GLY A 367 -4.83 14.83 -4.65
N GLY A 368 -5.96 14.66 -3.96
CA GLY A 368 -7.19 14.15 -4.55
C GLY A 368 -8.00 15.15 -5.37
N LEU A 369 -7.55 16.40 -5.45
CA LEU A 369 -8.15 17.44 -6.30
C LEU A 369 -7.25 17.82 -7.48
N ALA A 370 -5.93 17.59 -7.34
CA ALA A 370 -4.97 17.77 -8.41
C ALA A 370 -5.12 16.69 -9.50
N SER A 371 -4.82 17.08 -10.72
CA SER A 371 -4.65 16.21 -11.89
C SER A 371 -3.28 15.54 -11.89
N ALA A 372 -3.15 14.47 -12.68
CA ALA A 372 -1.87 13.77 -12.85
C ALA A 372 -0.77 14.67 -13.43
N ASP A 373 -1.11 15.65 -14.27
CA ASP A 373 -0.13 16.58 -14.84
C ASP A 373 0.34 17.63 -13.82
N GLU A 374 -0.55 18.10 -12.94
CA GLU A 374 -0.17 18.92 -11.80
C GLU A 374 0.77 18.15 -10.87
N TRP A 375 0.46 16.88 -10.56
CA TRP A 375 1.35 16.00 -9.80
C TRP A 375 2.73 15.83 -10.42
N ARG A 376 2.81 15.57 -11.73
CA ARG A 376 4.10 15.43 -12.43
C ARG A 376 4.91 16.72 -12.42
N SER A 377 4.26 17.85 -12.70
CA SER A 377 4.90 19.17 -12.70
C SER A 377 5.43 19.53 -11.33
N ASP A 378 4.62 19.30 -10.29
CA ASP A 378 4.96 19.59 -8.90
C ASP A 378 6.15 18.76 -8.41
N LEU A 379 6.11 17.43 -8.57
CA LEU A 379 7.19 16.55 -8.13
C LEU A 379 8.47 16.75 -8.94
N ALA A 380 8.37 17.13 -10.21
CA ALA A 380 9.51 17.51 -11.02
C ALA A 380 10.17 18.81 -10.51
N GLU A 381 9.38 19.83 -10.17
CA GLU A 381 9.90 21.08 -9.61
C GLU A 381 10.52 20.84 -8.22
N TRP A 382 9.85 20.07 -7.35
CA TRP A 382 10.38 19.67 -6.04
C TRP A 382 11.75 19.00 -6.19
N ARG A 383 11.86 18.02 -7.11
CA ARG A 383 13.11 17.31 -7.37
C ARG A 383 14.19 18.26 -7.89
N ALA A 384 13.84 19.20 -8.76
CA ALA A 384 14.79 20.17 -9.31
C ALA A 384 15.43 21.00 -8.20
N VAL A 385 14.61 21.64 -7.34
CA VAL A 385 15.14 22.48 -6.25
C VAL A 385 15.83 21.68 -5.15
N ALA A 386 15.37 20.46 -4.86
CA ALA A 386 16.05 19.56 -3.92
C ALA A 386 17.45 19.15 -4.43
N THR A 387 17.57 18.89 -5.73
CA THR A 387 18.84 18.51 -6.38
C THR A 387 19.88 19.63 -6.30
N GLU A 388 19.47 20.89 -6.38
CA GLU A 388 20.36 22.06 -6.20
C GLU A 388 21.06 22.05 -4.82
N HIS A 389 20.43 21.41 -3.82
CA HIS A 389 20.97 21.23 -2.46
C HIS A 389 21.61 19.87 -2.22
N GLY A 390 21.77 19.04 -3.26
CA GLY A 390 22.29 17.69 -3.19
C GLY A 390 21.42 16.74 -2.35
N VAL A 391 20.12 17.03 -2.24
CA VAL A 391 19.13 16.13 -1.65
C VAL A 391 18.72 15.10 -2.70
N ALA A 392 18.68 13.82 -2.31
CA ALA A 392 18.28 12.76 -3.21
C ALA A 392 16.80 12.91 -3.64
N PRO A 393 16.39 12.33 -4.78
CA PRO A 393 14.98 12.27 -5.13
C PRO A 393 14.14 11.68 -3.99
N ALA A 394 12.98 12.27 -3.72
CA ALA A 394 12.07 11.76 -2.71
C ALA A 394 11.61 10.34 -3.06
N ARG A 395 11.52 9.52 -2.02
CA ARG A 395 10.97 8.15 -2.05
C ARG A 395 9.73 8.03 -1.16
N SER A 396 9.55 9.01 -0.25
CA SER A 396 8.39 9.12 0.60
C SER A 396 7.65 10.43 0.35
N LEU A 397 6.34 10.41 0.53
CA LEU A 397 5.49 11.59 0.45
C LEU A 397 4.49 11.65 1.61
N ALA A 398 4.46 12.76 2.33
CA ALA A 398 3.34 13.09 3.20
C ALA A 398 2.33 13.91 2.39
N PHE A 399 1.06 13.51 2.37
CA PHE A 399 0.03 14.28 1.67
C PHE A 399 -0.32 15.56 2.45
N PRO A 400 -0.20 16.75 1.83
CA PRO A 400 -0.75 17.99 2.37
C PRO A 400 -2.23 17.84 2.78
N TRP A 401 -2.60 18.35 3.95
CA TRP A 401 -3.96 18.30 4.52
C TRP A 401 -4.59 16.91 4.61
N SER A 402 -3.76 15.87 4.71
CA SER A 402 -4.19 14.49 4.57
C SER A 402 -4.97 14.21 3.27
N GLY A 403 -4.67 14.96 2.21
CA GLY A 403 -5.50 15.16 1.03
C GLY A 403 -5.44 14.04 -0.01
N SER A 404 -5.38 12.78 0.40
CA SER A 404 -5.34 11.63 -0.55
C SER A 404 -6.73 11.21 -1.05
N ALA A 405 -7.81 11.71 -0.45
CA ALA A 405 -9.18 11.38 -0.88
C ALA A 405 -9.52 12.07 -2.22
N GLY A 406 -9.82 11.26 -3.23
CA GLY A 406 -10.05 11.67 -4.62
C GLY A 406 -8.90 11.30 -5.56
N MET A 407 -7.87 10.59 -5.07
CA MET A 407 -6.73 10.20 -5.91
C MET A 407 -7.15 9.22 -7.01
N THR A 408 -7.03 9.68 -8.26
CA THR A 408 -7.27 8.86 -9.44
C THR A 408 -6.15 7.85 -9.66
N TYR A 409 -6.39 6.84 -10.50
CA TYR A 409 -5.35 5.88 -10.86
C TYR A 409 -4.14 6.58 -11.51
N ALA A 410 -4.40 7.58 -12.37
CA ALA A 410 -3.35 8.36 -13.01
C ALA A 410 -2.52 9.20 -12.01
N ASN A 411 -3.13 9.67 -10.92
CA ASN A 411 -2.41 10.40 -9.87
C ASN A 411 -1.46 9.47 -9.10
N TRP A 412 -1.91 8.27 -8.71
CA TRP A 412 -1.04 7.27 -8.09
C TRP A 412 0.10 6.84 -9.01
N GLN A 413 -0.20 6.70 -10.31
CA GLN A 413 0.80 6.41 -11.33
C GLN A 413 1.84 7.54 -11.44
N ALA A 414 1.44 8.81 -11.33
CA ALA A 414 2.36 9.93 -11.30
C ALA A 414 3.32 9.89 -10.09
N LEU A 415 2.84 9.45 -8.91
CA LEU A 415 3.71 9.22 -7.75
C LEU A 415 4.72 8.10 -8.00
N ALA A 416 4.27 6.98 -8.57
CA ALA A 416 5.14 5.86 -8.91
C ALA A 416 6.21 6.25 -9.94
N GLU A 417 5.83 7.00 -11.00
CA GLU A 417 6.75 7.55 -12.00
C GLU A 417 7.77 8.51 -11.38
N ALA A 418 7.39 9.23 -10.33
CA ALA A 418 8.29 10.09 -9.56
C ALA A 418 9.20 9.34 -8.59
N GLY A 419 9.09 8.01 -8.49
CA GLY A 419 9.92 7.18 -7.62
C GLY A 419 9.47 7.15 -6.16
N ILE A 420 8.23 7.59 -5.87
CA ILE A 420 7.64 7.46 -4.54
C ILE A 420 7.30 6.00 -4.29
N THR A 421 7.80 5.44 -3.20
CA THR A 421 7.58 4.05 -2.74
C THR A 421 6.84 4.00 -1.41
N SER A 422 6.66 5.13 -0.73
CA SER A 422 5.87 5.22 0.50
C SER A 422 5.07 6.52 0.60
N VAL A 423 3.91 6.44 1.24
CA VAL A 423 3.07 7.60 1.53
C VAL A 423 2.57 7.58 2.97
N THR A 424 2.36 8.77 3.54
CA THR A 424 1.74 8.98 4.86
C THR A 424 0.83 10.21 4.83
N ARG A 425 0.16 10.53 5.94
CA ARG A 425 -0.96 11.49 5.98
C ARG A 425 -2.03 11.12 4.97
N THR A 426 -2.34 9.83 4.82
CA THR A 426 -3.47 9.48 3.95
C THR A 426 -4.78 9.94 4.58
N ASN A 427 -5.84 10.07 3.79
CA ASN A 427 -7.13 10.52 4.31
C ASN A 427 -7.61 9.62 5.46
N TRP A 428 -7.81 10.24 6.63
CA TRP A 428 -8.29 9.61 7.85
C TRP A 428 -9.70 10.07 8.24
N ASN A 429 -10.34 10.95 7.45
CA ASN A 429 -11.64 11.53 7.79
C ASN A 429 -12.68 10.42 8.07
N PRO A 430 -13.22 10.29 9.30
CA PRO A 430 -14.08 9.18 9.69
C PRO A 430 -15.43 9.16 8.93
N ARG A 431 -15.79 10.26 8.26
CA ARG A 431 -16.96 10.34 7.38
C ARG A 431 -16.69 9.82 5.96
N GLN A 432 -15.45 9.45 5.66
CA GLN A 432 -15.00 8.98 4.35
C GLN A 432 -14.16 7.68 4.45
N PRO A 433 -14.66 6.64 5.14
CA PRO A 433 -13.90 5.40 5.35
C PRO A 433 -13.56 4.66 4.06
N GLN A 434 -14.26 4.92 2.95
CA GLN A 434 -13.96 4.33 1.65
C GLN A 434 -12.61 4.77 1.06
N TYR A 435 -11.96 5.79 1.63
CA TYR A 435 -10.64 6.29 1.21
C TYR A 435 -9.52 5.96 2.20
N HIS A 436 -9.81 5.23 3.29
CA HIS A 436 -8.83 4.93 4.35
C HIS A 436 -7.93 3.77 3.93
N LEU A 437 -6.75 4.08 3.39
CA LEU A 437 -5.77 3.06 3.01
C LEU A 437 -5.18 2.34 4.21
N VAL A 438 -4.93 3.09 5.29
CA VAL A 438 -4.35 2.63 6.54
C VAL A 438 -4.78 3.57 7.66
N THR A 439 -4.77 3.08 8.90
CA THR A 439 -5.12 3.85 10.11
C THR A 439 -4.12 3.54 11.21
N ALA A 440 -4.05 4.37 12.27
CA ALA A 440 -3.14 4.13 13.39
C ALA A 440 -3.43 2.80 14.13
N GLU A 441 -4.66 2.28 14.00
CA GLU A 441 -5.08 0.98 14.51
C GLU A 441 -4.61 -0.21 13.66
N GLU A 442 -4.17 0.04 12.42
CA GLU A 442 -3.59 -0.93 11.49
C GLU A 442 -2.06 -0.78 11.49
N PRO A 443 -1.32 -1.55 12.30
CA PRO A 443 0.08 -1.27 12.64
C PRO A 443 1.07 -1.70 11.54
N HIS A 444 0.68 -1.69 10.26
CA HIS A 444 1.56 -2.05 9.15
C HIS A 444 1.30 -1.15 7.96
N CYS A 445 2.36 -0.80 7.23
CA CYS A 445 2.15 -0.14 5.95
C CYS A 445 1.44 -1.11 4.99
N ARG A 446 0.53 -0.59 4.17
CA ARG A 446 -0.30 -1.37 3.25
C ARG A 446 0.00 -1.00 1.80
N PRO A 447 0.16 -1.98 0.90
CA PRO A 447 0.29 -1.69 -0.52
C PRO A 447 -0.90 -0.90 -1.04
N VAL A 448 -0.64 0.18 -1.79
CA VAL A 448 -1.67 0.94 -2.48
C VAL A 448 -2.26 0.06 -3.60
N PRO A 449 -3.58 -0.19 -3.62
CA PRO A 449 -4.21 -1.00 -4.65
C PRO A 449 -3.86 -0.56 -6.07
N GLY A 450 -3.37 -1.49 -6.91
CA GLY A 450 -2.97 -1.21 -8.30
C GLY A 450 -1.60 -0.56 -8.46
N HIS A 451 -0.97 -0.17 -7.34
CA HIS A 451 0.34 0.44 -7.26
C HIS A 451 1.09 -0.17 -6.07
N GLU A 452 1.18 -1.50 -6.01
CA GLU A 452 1.71 -2.22 -4.85
C GLU A 452 3.16 -1.84 -4.46
N MET A 453 3.89 -1.19 -5.36
CA MET A 453 5.20 -0.60 -5.10
C MET A 453 5.15 0.64 -4.19
N ILE A 454 3.98 1.20 -3.93
CA ILE A 454 3.75 2.28 -2.97
C ILE A 454 3.12 1.68 -1.72
N LEU A 455 3.75 1.88 -0.56
CA LEU A 455 3.15 1.53 0.73
C LEU A 455 2.55 2.76 1.42
N ALA A 456 1.28 2.70 1.79
CA ALA A 456 0.66 3.66 2.70
C ALA A 456 0.94 3.26 4.15
N CYS A 457 1.61 4.12 4.91
CA CYS A 457 2.04 3.84 6.28
C CYS A 457 1.15 4.52 7.33
N PRO A 458 0.82 3.82 8.44
CA PRO A 458 0.03 4.38 9.53
C PRO A 458 0.78 5.52 10.22
N ASP A 459 0.05 6.56 10.60
CA ASP A 459 0.59 7.69 11.33
C ASP A 459 -0.26 8.09 12.54
N PHE A 460 0.37 8.80 13.46
CA PHE A 460 -0.24 9.31 14.68
C PHE A 460 0.26 10.73 14.97
N TYR A 461 -0.68 11.68 15.00
CA TYR A 461 -0.39 13.08 15.23
C TYR A 461 -0.09 13.34 16.71
N LEU A 462 1.17 13.67 17.02
CA LEU A 462 1.71 13.87 18.34
C LEU A 462 1.66 15.34 18.76
N THR A 463 0.68 15.67 19.59
CA THR A 463 0.46 16.98 20.20
C THR A 463 0.57 16.88 21.71
N GLU A 464 0.56 18.00 22.43
CA GLU A 464 0.42 18.01 23.89
C GLU A 464 -0.77 17.17 24.37
N ASN A 465 -1.89 17.18 23.62
CA ASN A 465 -3.12 16.49 24.00
C ASN A 465 -3.06 14.97 23.76
N SER A 466 -2.31 14.52 22.76
CA SER A 466 -2.19 13.11 22.38
C SER A 466 -0.93 12.43 22.91
N ALA A 467 -0.04 13.17 23.59
CA ALA A 467 1.24 12.66 24.10
C ALA A 467 1.09 11.51 25.09
N ALA A 468 0.01 11.49 25.89
CA ALA A 468 -0.25 10.43 26.84
C ALA A 468 -0.58 9.09 26.18
N ASP A 469 -1.12 9.11 24.96
CA ASP A 469 -1.51 7.91 24.21
C ASP A 469 -0.34 7.31 23.42
N ALA A 470 0.68 8.11 23.08
CA ALA A 470 1.80 7.69 22.24
C ALA A 470 2.57 6.46 22.78
N PRO A 471 2.90 6.34 24.09
CA PRO A 471 3.52 5.13 24.62
C PRO A 471 2.67 3.87 24.43
N ALA A 472 1.35 3.98 24.59
CA ALA A 472 0.43 2.84 24.40
C ALA A 472 0.33 2.43 22.92
N MET A 473 0.41 3.40 22.00
CA MET A 473 0.50 3.14 20.57
C MET A 473 1.83 2.45 20.20
N ILE A 474 2.95 2.90 20.77
CA ILE A 474 4.26 2.26 20.62
C ILE A 474 4.23 0.81 21.13
N ASP A 475 3.68 0.58 22.32
CA ASP A 475 3.59 -0.77 22.90
C ASP A 475 2.70 -1.70 22.08
N ARG A 476 1.62 -1.16 21.49
CA ARG A 476 0.76 -1.90 20.57
C ARG A 476 1.53 -2.36 19.34
N VAL A 477 2.29 -1.47 18.68
CA VAL A 477 3.05 -1.88 17.49
C VAL A 477 4.13 -2.89 17.83
N ILE A 478 4.80 -2.76 18.98
CA ILE A 478 5.74 -3.77 19.49
C ILE A 478 5.05 -5.12 19.63
N ALA A 479 3.87 -5.15 20.26
CA ALA A 479 3.13 -6.39 20.49
C ALA A 479 2.65 -7.08 19.20
N THR A 480 2.38 -6.31 18.13
CA THR A 480 1.85 -6.84 16.87
C THR A 480 2.91 -7.07 15.79
N GLY A 481 4.17 -6.71 16.02
CA GLY A 481 5.20 -6.82 14.99
C GLY A 481 5.24 -5.65 14.00
N GLY A 482 4.61 -4.52 14.34
CA GLY A 482 4.18 -3.48 13.41
C GLY A 482 5.14 -2.29 13.24
N MET A 483 4.63 -1.22 12.63
CA MET A 483 5.27 0.08 12.55
C MET A 483 4.29 1.24 12.79
N LEU A 484 4.80 2.39 13.21
CA LEU A 484 4.06 3.64 13.34
C LEU A 484 4.94 4.84 12.96
N ASP A 485 4.34 5.86 12.34
CA ASP A 485 4.94 7.19 12.16
C ASP A 485 4.34 8.19 13.17
N LEU A 486 5.17 8.73 14.07
CA LEU A 486 4.77 9.79 14.99
C LEU A 486 5.11 11.15 14.40
N TRP A 487 4.15 12.07 14.33
CA TRP A 487 4.35 13.30 13.58
C TRP A 487 3.78 14.57 14.19
N ALA A 488 4.28 15.72 13.74
CA ALA A 488 3.70 17.05 13.93
C ALA A 488 4.23 18.03 12.87
N HIS A 489 3.77 19.28 12.87
CA HIS A 489 4.47 20.34 12.16
C HIS A 489 5.60 20.87 13.06
N THR A 490 6.76 21.22 12.47
CA THR A 490 7.85 21.74 13.30
C THR A 490 7.47 23.04 14.02
N GLU A 491 6.55 23.84 13.47
CA GLU A 491 6.05 25.06 14.12
C GLU A 491 5.32 24.83 15.45
N GLU A 492 4.90 23.60 15.72
CA GLU A 492 4.20 23.23 16.95
C GLU A 492 5.20 22.90 18.06
N VAL A 493 6.37 22.35 17.70
CA VAL A 493 7.41 21.90 18.64
C VAL A 493 8.33 23.05 19.04
N VAL A 494 7.73 24.15 19.48
CA VAL A 494 8.44 25.35 19.98
C VAL A 494 7.91 25.81 21.35
N THR A 495 6.72 25.34 21.77
CA THR A 495 6.19 25.64 23.10
C THR A 495 6.84 24.74 24.14
N PRO A 496 6.98 25.19 25.41
CA PRO A 496 7.52 24.34 26.48
C PRO A 496 6.73 23.03 26.67
N GLY A 497 5.39 23.07 26.50
CA GLY A 497 4.53 21.90 26.62
C GLY A 497 4.79 20.89 25.51
N GLN A 498 4.81 21.34 24.25
CA GLN A 498 5.06 20.47 23.10
C GLN A 498 6.49 19.92 23.11
N ILE A 499 7.49 20.72 23.49
CA ILE A 499 8.88 20.26 23.69
C ILE A 499 8.93 19.16 24.75
N ALA A 500 8.24 19.34 25.89
CA ALA A 500 8.19 18.33 26.95
C ALA A 500 7.50 17.04 26.48
N ALA A 501 6.38 17.16 25.76
CA ALA A 501 5.65 16.05 25.18
C ALA A 501 6.53 15.21 24.23
N TRP A 502 7.16 15.86 23.24
CA TRP A 502 8.09 15.20 22.32
C TRP A 502 9.29 14.60 23.04
N SER A 503 9.92 15.34 23.95
CA SER A 503 11.07 14.84 24.73
C SER A 503 10.74 13.58 25.52
N GLN A 504 9.53 13.51 26.10
CA GLN A 504 9.07 12.33 26.84
C GLN A 504 8.90 11.13 25.91
N VAL A 505 8.21 11.30 24.78
CA VAL A 505 7.94 10.20 23.84
C VAL A 505 9.22 9.72 23.15
N VAL A 506 10.12 10.63 22.76
CA VAL A 506 11.43 10.29 22.17
C VAL A 506 12.30 9.52 23.16
N ARG A 507 12.34 9.93 24.43
CA ARG A 507 13.04 9.19 25.48
C ARG A 507 12.48 7.78 25.64
N TYR A 508 11.16 7.65 25.71
CA TYR A 508 10.49 6.36 25.81
C TYR A 508 10.84 5.44 24.63
N ALA A 509 10.75 5.95 23.40
CA ALA A 509 11.12 5.19 22.21
C ALA A 509 12.61 4.79 22.22
N ALA A 510 13.50 5.68 22.66
CA ALA A 510 14.92 5.38 22.78
C ALA A 510 15.21 4.28 23.82
N GLU A 511 14.50 4.26 24.95
CA GLU A 511 14.56 3.18 25.95
C GLU A 511 14.12 1.84 25.35
N ARG A 512 13.01 1.82 24.60
CA ARG A 512 12.52 0.63 23.89
C ARG A 512 13.48 0.13 22.80
N ARG A 513 14.09 1.03 22.05
CA ARG A 513 15.17 0.68 21.11
C ARG A 513 16.38 0.09 21.85
N GLY A 514 16.77 0.66 22.99
CA GLY A 514 17.87 0.16 23.83
C GLY A 514 17.61 -1.22 24.43
N ALA A 515 16.35 -1.58 24.63
CA ALA A 515 15.92 -2.93 25.03
C ALA A 515 15.88 -3.95 23.87
N GLY A 516 16.04 -3.50 22.62
CA GLY A 516 15.92 -4.33 21.43
C GLY A 516 14.49 -4.49 20.90
N ASP A 517 13.50 -3.82 21.49
CA ASP A 517 12.09 -3.95 21.08
C ASP A 517 11.78 -3.16 19.79
N LEU A 518 12.46 -2.03 19.58
CA LEU A 518 12.19 -1.09 18.48
C LEU A 518 13.39 -0.88 17.56
N TRP A 519 13.11 -0.78 16.27
CA TRP A 519 13.97 -0.16 15.28
C TRP A 519 13.46 1.25 14.94
N ILE A 520 14.26 2.28 15.19
CA ILE A 520 13.89 3.67 14.89
C ILE A 520 14.62 4.12 13.63
N ALA A 521 13.89 4.50 12.59
CA ALA A 521 14.44 4.89 11.29
C ALA A 521 13.51 5.85 10.53
N PRO A 522 14.02 6.58 9.52
CA PRO A 522 13.20 7.33 8.57
C PRO A 522 12.11 6.50 7.90
N LEU A 523 10.95 7.10 7.60
CA LEU A 523 9.79 6.36 7.08
C LEU A 523 10.08 5.61 5.78
N ALA A 524 10.82 6.25 4.86
CA ALA A 524 11.19 5.64 3.58
C ALA A 524 11.98 4.34 3.76
N GLU A 525 12.91 4.30 4.73
CA GLU A 525 13.72 3.12 5.03
C GLU A 525 12.88 1.99 5.64
N ILE A 526 11.93 2.34 6.52
CA ILE A 526 11.01 1.36 7.10
C ILE A 526 10.15 0.71 6.02
N ALA A 527 9.55 1.52 5.15
CA ALA A 527 8.69 1.04 4.08
C ALA A 527 9.46 0.16 3.07
N GLU A 528 10.64 0.59 2.64
CA GLU A 528 11.49 -0.18 1.75
C GLU A 528 11.93 -1.51 2.34
N ARG A 529 12.31 -1.52 3.63
CA ARG A 529 12.63 -2.76 4.31
C ARG A 529 11.44 -3.71 4.32
N GLN A 530 10.24 -3.20 4.62
CA GLN A 530 9.02 -4.02 4.62
C GLN A 530 8.78 -4.66 3.24
N GLN A 531 8.97 -3.90 2.15
CA GLN A 531 8.88 -4.44 0.79
C GLN A 531 9.95 -5.47 0.50
N ALA A 532 11.21 -5.18 0.83
CA ALA A 532 12.35 -6.05 0.58
C ALA A 532 12.23 -7.38 1.33
N VAL A 533 11.79 -7.36 2.60
CA VAL A 533 11.53 -8.56 3.40
C VAL A 533 10.42 -9.41 2.79
N ALA A 534 9.37 -8.80 2.23
CA ALA A 534 8.28 -9.53 1.56
C ALA A 534 8.75 -10.25 0.28
N MET A 535 9.95 -9.93 -0.23
CA MET A 535 10.58 -10.60 -1.38
C MET A 535 11.65 -11.63 -0.95
N VAL A 536 11.77 -11.93 0.34
CA VAL A 536 12.68 -12.98 0.82
C VAL A 536 12.03 -14.34 0.61
N GLU A 537 12.72 -15.22 -0.10
CA GLU A 537 12.31 -16.60 -0.30
C GLU A 537 13.17 -17.52 0.57
N ILE A 538 12.52 -18.42 1.32
CA ILE A 538 13.20 -19.43 2.13
C ILE A 538 12.75 -20.80 1.68
N THR A 539 13.72 -21.63 1.32
CA THR A 539 13.52 -23.05 1.06
C THR A 539 14.22 -23.86 2.13
N VAL A 540 13.45 -24.73 2.78
CA VAL A 540 13.97 -25.72 3.74
C VAL A 540 14.15 -27.02 2.97
N GLU A 541 15.40 -27.46 2.80
CA GLU A 541 15.68 -28.71 2.12
C GLU A 541 15.60 -29.88 3.11
N ASP A 542 14.61 -30.75 2.91
CA ASP A 542 14.55 -32.04 3.60
C ASP A 542 15.73 -32.94 3.15
N ARG A 543 16.30 -33.69 4.09
CA ARG A 543 17.43 -34.58 3.82
C ARG A 543 17.12 -35.64 2.76
N GLU A 544 18.05 -35.83 1.81
CA GLU A 544 18.52 -37.19 1.51
C GLU A 544 19.65 -37.56 2.50
N PRO A 545 19.55 -38.68 3.25
CA PRO A 545 20.59 -39.08 4.17
C PRO A 545 21.84 -39.56 3.40
N GLY A 546 22.94 -38.81 3.42
CA GLY A 546 24.25 -39.42 3.17
C GLY A 546 25.41 -38.62 2.58
N THR A 547 25.26 -37.39 2.07
CA THR A 547 26.38 -36.78 1.30
C THR A 547 26.58 -35.30 1.57
N TRP A 548 27.30 -34.96 2.64
CA TRP A 548 28.07 -33.71 2.71
C TRP A 548 29.45 -33.97 3.32
N ASN A 549 30.46 -33.93 2.46
CA ASN A 549 31.85 -33.72 2.84
C ASN A 549 32.11 -32.22 2.68
N LEU A 550 32.04 -31.46 3.77
CA LEU A 550 32.78 -30.21 3.83
C LEU A 550 34.25 -30.62 3.90
N GLU A 551 34.97 -30.50 2.78
CA GLU A 551 36.42 -30.67 2.75
C GLU A 551 37.04 -29.66 3.74
N GLY A 552 37.35 -30.10 4.96
CA GLY A 552 38.01 -29.25 5.95
C GLY A 552 37.87 -29.66 7.42
N GLU A 553 36.75 -30.24 7.86
CA GLU A 553 36.57 -30.62 9.27
C GLU A 553 36.32 -32.12 9.42
N THR A 554 37.40 -32.90 9.50
CA THR A 554 37.35 -34.28 10.03
C THR A 554 37.23 -34.25 11.56
N GLY A 555 36.14 -33.65 12.05
CA GLY A 555 35.72 -33.81 13.43
C GLY A 555 35.08 -35.19 13.61
N ARG A 556 35.82 -36.12 14.20
CA ARG A 556 35.25 -37.36 14.77
C ARG A 556 33.95 -37.01 15.52
N ARG A 557 32.81 -37.58 15.09
CA ARG A 557 31.66 -37.78 15.97
C ARG A 557 32.15 -38.59 17.16
N GLY A 558 32.40 -37.92 18.29
CA GLY A 558 32.65 -38.59 19.55
C GLY A 558 31.39 -39.32 19.97
N ASP A 559 31.54 -40.58 20.33
CA ASP A 559 30.47 -41.47 20.75
C ASP A 559 29.79 -40.90 22.02
N GLY A 560 28.70 -40.14 21.87
CA GLY A 560 27.94 -39.63 23.01
C GLY A 560 27.02 -38.42 22.78
N GLU A 561 27.18 -37.63 21.71
CA GLU A 561 26.30 -36.48 21.45
C GLU A 561 25.09 -36.86 20.59
N THR A 562 23.92 -36.93 21.22
CA THR A 562 22.61 -37.05 20.57
C THR A 562 22.15 -35.70 19.99
N GLY A 563 22.98 -35.07 19.15
CA GLY A 563 22.62 -33.82 18.47
C GLY A 563 21.67 -34.08 17.30
N ALA A 564 20.61 -33.28 17.18
CA ALA A 564 19.70 -33.33 16.05
C ALA A 564 20.44 -33.02 14.73
N ASP A 565 19.94 -33.56 13.63
CA ASP A 565 20.53 -33.35 12.32
C ASP A 565 20.42 -31.89 11.86
N PRO A 566 21.44 -31.34 11.17
CA PRO A 566 21.38 -29.97 10.70
C PRO A 566 20.29 -29.79 9.65
N VAL A 567 19.61 -28.65 9.73
CA VAL A 567 18.63 -28.17 8.76
C VAL A 567 19.35 -27.29 7.75
N ARG A 568 19.12 -27.51 6.45
CA ARG A 568 19.59 -26.61 5.41
C ARG A 568 18.51 -25.60 5.06
N LEU A 569 18.92 -24.33 5.09
CA LEU A 569 18.15 -23.20 4.63
C LEU A 569 18.83 -22.62 3.39
N ARG A 570 18.07 -22.45 2.31
CA ARG A 570 18.46 -21.62 1.19
C ARG A 570 17.59 -20.36 1.21
N ILE A 571 18.24 -19.22 1.43
CA ILE A 571 17.62 -17.93 1.69
C ILE A 571 17.99 -16.99 0.55
N THR A 572 17.00 -16.46 -0.16
CA THR A 572 17.18 -15.57 -1.30
C THR A 572 16.58 -14.20 -1.02
N ASN A 573 17.34 -13.12 -1.19
CA ASN A 573 16.82 -11.76 -1.22
C ASN A 573 16.43 -11.41 -2.67
N GLY A 574 15.14 -11.51 -2.99
CA GLY A 574 14.63 -11.16 -4.33
C GLY A 574 14.57 -9.65 -4.61
N SER A 575 14.87 -8.81 -3.63
CA SER A 575 14.74 -7.35 -3.75
C SER A 575 16.00 -6.68 -4.32
N THR A 576 15.89 -5.38 -4.60
CA THR A 576 17.01 -4.52 -5.03
C THR A 576 17.69 -3.80 -3.87
N ILE A 577 17.40 -4.19 -2.62
CA ILE A 577 17.88 -3.50 -1.41
C ILE A 577 18.63 -4.50 -0.54
N ASP A 578 19.77 -4.09 0.00
CA ASP A 578 20.53 -4.89 0.96
C ASP A 578 19.75 -5.02 2.27
N LEU A 579 19.57 -6.25 2.73
CA LEU A 579 18.92 -6.56 3.99
C LEU A 579 19.98 -6.78 5.08
N ALA A 580 20.45 -5.68 5.66
CA ALA A 580 21.28 -5.73 6.85
C ALA A 580 20.47 -6.29 8.04
N ALA A 581 21.07 -7.20 8.79
CA ALA A 581 20.51 -7.89 9.94
C ALA A 581 19.11 -8.47 9.68
N LEU A 582 18.92 -9.15 8.55
CA LEU A 582 17.75 -9.99 8.29
C LEU A 582 17.60 -10.99 9.43
N THR A 583 16.40 -11.05 10.01
CA THR A 583 16.14 -11.87 11.18
C THR A 583 15.16 -12.99 10.84
N LEU A 584 15.53 -14.22 11.18
CA LEU A 584 14.74 -15.42 10.96
C LEU A 584 14.39 -16.06 12.30
N ASP A 585 13.11 -16.39 12.50
CA ASP A 585 12.65 -17.26 13.57
C ASP A 585 12.64 -18.71 13.09
N LEU A 586 13.29 -19.57 13.87
CA LEU A 586 13.39 -20.99 13.62
C LEU A 586 12.50 -21.75 14.61
N PRO A 587 12.00 -22.94 14.26
CA PRO A 587 11.10 -23.72 15.11
C PRO A 587 11.85 -24.43 16.27
N PHE A 588 13.16 -24.18 16.42
CA PHE A 588 14.04 -24.79 17.42
C PHE A 588 15.11 -23.80 17.86
N GLN A 589 15.72 -24.09 19.01
CA GLN A 589 16.90 -23.36 19.50
C GLN A 589 18.11 -23.69 18.63
N VAL A 590 18.90 -22.68 18.25
CA VAL A 590 20.07 -22.85 17.40
C VAL A 590 21.32 -23.00 18.24
N LEU A 591 22.01 -24.13 18.08
CA LEU A 591 23.32 -24.37 18.69
C LEU A 591 24.46 -23.77 17.85
N ARG A 592 24.37 -23.94 16.52
CA ARG A 592 25.40 -23.52 15.56
C ARG A 592 24.76 -23.22 14.21
N ALA A 593 25.29 -22.24 13.49
CA ALA A 593 25.01 -22.01 12.07
C ALA A 593 26.32 -21.86 11.30
N VAL A 594 26.38 -22.41 10.08
CA VAL A 594 27.52 -22.29 9.16
C VAL A 594 26.95 -22.10 7.75
N GLY A 595 27.55 -21.23 6.94
CA GLY A 595 27.09 -20.97 5.58
C GLY A 595 28.23 -20.65 4.63
N ALA A 596 27.96 -20.70 3.34
CA ALA A 596 28.94 -20.51 2.26
C ALA A 596 29.26 -19.03 1.98
N VAL A 597 29.21 -18.17 2.99
CA VAL A 597 29.21 -16.72 2.83
C VAL A 597 30.49 -16.14 3.41
N ASP A 598 31.41 -15.69 2.54
CA ASP A 598 32.68 -14.99 2.79
C ASP A 598 32.92 -14.51 4.24
N ASP A 599 33.29 -15.41 5.15
CA ASP A 599 33.55 -15.18 6.59
C ASP A 599 32.55 -14.28 7.35
N ARG A 600 31.32 -14.06 6.82
CA ARG A 600 30.31 -13.20 7.47
C ARG A 600 29.74 -13.94 8.69
N PRO A 601 29.86 -13.38 9.91
CA PRO A 601 29.37 -14.06 11.10
C PRO A 601 27.83 -14.07 11.13
N PHE A 602 27.26 -15.23 11.45
CA PHE A 602 25.85 -15.35 11.84
C PHE A 602 25.70 -14.97 13.31
N LEU A 603 24.70 -14.15 13.66
CA LEU A 603 24.36 -13.93 15.06
C LEU A 603 23.21 -14.88 15.45
N LEU A 604 23.38 -15.55 16.59
CA LEU A 604 22.45 -16.55 17.09
C LEU A 604 21.91 -16.09 18.44
N HIS A 605 20.58 -16.08 18.58
CA HIS A 605 19.92 -15.78 19.84
C HIS A 605 18.73 -16.70 20.07
N GLY A 606 18.97 -17.77 20.83
CA GLY A 606 17.94 -18.78 21.08
C GLY A 606 17.46 -19.43 19.78
N SER A 607 16.20 -19.20 19.39
CA SER A 607 15.63 -19.67 18.12
C SER A 607 15.80 -18.69 16.95
N VAL A 608 16.57 -17.62 17.13
CA VAL A 608 16.74 -16.56 16.14
C VAL A 608 18.08 -16.68 15.43
N LEU A 609 18.04 -16.59 14.10
CA LEU A 609 19.20 -16.46 13.22
C LEU A 609 19.20 -15.07 12.58
N ILE A 610 20.30 -14.33 12.70
CA ILE A 610 20.47 -13.02 12.08
C ILE A 610 21.66 -13.05 11.11
N LEU A 611 21.45 -12.51 9.91
CA LEU A 611 22.45 -12.43 8.84
C LEU A 611 22.27 -11.17 8.00
N ASP A 612 23.35 -10.72 7.35
CA ASP A 612 23.27 -9.71 6.29
C ASP A 612 23.09 -10.41 4.94
N LEU A 613 22.16 -9.91 4.13
CA LEU A 613 21.84 -10.47 2.82
C LEU A 613 21.78 -9.37 1.76
N ALA A 614 22.74 -9.35 0.84
CA ALA A 614 22.81 -8.33 -0.20
C ALA A 614 21.64 -8.45 -1.21
N ALA A 615 21.36 -7.38 -1.95
CA ALA A 615 20.36 -7.36 -2.99
C ALA A 615 20.61 -8.46 -4.05
N GLY A 616 19.60 -9.27 -4.36
CA GLY A 616 19.70 -10.39 -5.28
C GLY A 616 20.52 -11.59 -4.78
N GLU A 617 21.06 -11.54 -3.56
CA GLU A 617 21.92 -12.59 -3.02
C GLU A 617 21.11 -13.83 -2.61
N THR A 618 21.69 -15.01 -2.85
CA THR A 618 21.22 -16.28 -2.28
C THR A 618 22.31 -16.86 -1.40
N VAL A 619 21.95 -17.21 -0.16
CA VAL A 619 22.86 -17.86 0.79
C VAL A 619 22.33 -19.21 1.22
N GLU A 620 23.24 -20.16 1.41
CA GLU A 620 22.96 -21.47 1.98
C GLU A 620 23.53 -21.54 3.39
N VAL A 621 22.66 -21.87 4.35
CA VAL A 621 22.99 -21.95 5.78
C VAL A 621 22.61 -23.33 6.31
N LEU A 622 23.56 -24.00 6.95
CA LEU A 622 23.36 -25.19 7.75
C LEU A 622 23.17 -24.76 9.21
N VAL A 623 22.06 -25.16 9.81
CA VAL A 623 21.68 -24.79 11.18
C VAL A 623 21.50 -26.05 12.02
N TRP A 624 22.20 -26.15 13.16
CA TRP A 624 22.09 -27.27 14.09
C TRP A 624 21.14 -26.93 15.24
N PRO A 625 20.08 -27.73 15.47
CA PRO A 625 19.26 -27.60 16.66
C PRO A 625 20.04 -27.94 17.93
N ALA A 626 19.75 -27.23 19.02
CA ALA A 626 20.32 -27.47 20.36
C ALA A 626 19.74 -28.70 21.05
#